data_AF-A0A9E4J8H1-F1
#
_entry.id   AF-A0A9E4J8H1-F1
#
_cell.length_a   1.000
_cell.length_b   1.000
_cell.length_c   1.000
_cell.angle_alpha   90.00
_cell.angle_beta   90.00
_cell.angle_gamma   90.00
#
_symmetry.space_group_name_H-M   'P 1'
#
loop_
_entity.id
_entity.type
_entity.pdbx_description
1 polymer ?
#
loop_
_entity_poly.entity_id
_entity_poly.type
_entity_poly.pdbx_seq_one_letter_code
_entity_poly.pdbx_strand_id
1 'polypeptide(L)'
;MQAGSPLEGAAVAGYFMRHLPLIARVLLGLIFLYYGVIEFEPVLPPDLGPEASAFIGALMDSGYFWQLLKVLEIVCGTLLILGLFVPLMLIMLAPVVVNGMLFHILLSPNEKTLVVALTLVLSLYLAYQYRSSFRAVLQPRTQLG
;
A
#
# COMPACT_ATOMS: atom_id res chain seq x y z
N MET A 1 -44.16 -9.59 7.19
CA MET A 1 -42.71 -9.33 7.07
C MET A 1 -42.00 -10.68 7.00
N GLN A 2 -41.77 -11.22 5.80
CA GLN A 2 -40.98 -12.44 5.64
C GLN A 2 -39.51 -12.07 5.86
N ALA A 3 -38.91 -12.60 6.92
CA ALA A 3 -37.46 -12.59 7.09
C ALA A 3 -36.85 -13.41 5.93
N GLY A 4 -35.94 -12.82 5.16
CA GLY A 4 -35.21 -13.50 4.09
C GLY A 4 -34.59 -14.80 4.62
N SER A 5 -34.65 -15.86 3.84
CA SER A 5 -34.26 -17.19 4.31
C SER A 5 -32.74 -17.25 4.58
N PRO A 6 -32.26 -18.06 5.55
CA PRO A 6 -30.83 -18.14 5.89
C PRO A 6 -29.90 -18.45 4.69
N LEU A 7 -30.46 -19.06 3.65
CA LEU A 7 -29.79 -19.46 2.41
C LEU A 7 -29.48 -18.26 1.52
N GLU A 8 -30.34 -17.24 1.53
CA GLU A 8 -30.13 -15.97 0.81
C GLU A 8 -29.01 -15.15 1.49
N GLY A 9 -28.98 -15.13 2.82
CA GLY A 9 -27.93 -14.44 3.58
C GLY A 9 -26.53 -15.02 3.35
N ALA A 10 -26.42 -16.35 3.29
CA ALA A 10 -25.16 -17.04 3.02
C ALA A 10 -24.66 -16.81 1.58
N ALA A 11 -25.57 -16.80 0.60
CA ALA A 11 -25.24 -16.53 -0.79
C ALA A 11 -24.74 -15.08 -0.99
N VAL A 12 -25.39 -14.12 -0.34
CA VAL A 12 -24.99 -12.70 -0.37
C VAL A 12 -23.62 -12.52 0.31
N ALA A 13 -23.39 -13.14 1.47
CA ALA A 13 -22.08 -13.10 2.13
C ALA A 13 -20.96 -13.70 1.27
N GLY A 14 -21.21 -14.84 0.61
CA GLY A 14 -20.25 -15.46 -0.32
C GLY A 14 -19.95 -14.59 -1.54
N TYR A 15 -20.95 -13.87 -2.06
CA TYR A 15 -20.78 -12.92 -3.16
C TYR A 15 -19.89 -11.74 -2.77
N PHE A 16 -19.98 -11.23 -1.53
CA PHE A 16 -19.11 -10.15 -1.08
C PHE A 16 -17.68 -10.64 -0.85
N MET A 17 -17.51 -11.81 -0.21
CA MET A 17 -16.19 -12.35 0.14
C MET A 17 -15.29 -12.61 -1.09
N ARG A 18 -15.86 -12.96 -2.25
CA ARG A 18 -15.07 -13.13 -3.49
C ARG A 18 -14.52 -11.81 -4.05
N HIS A 19 -15.16 -10.69 -3.74
CA HIS A 19 -14.80 -9.37 -4.27
C HIS A 19 -13.92 -8.56 -3.31
N LEU A 20 -13.82 -8.95 -2.05
CA LEU A 20 -12.97 -8.29 -1.05
C LEU A 20 -11.51 -8.11 -1.51
N PRO A 21 -10.83 -9.13 -2.07
CA PRO A 21 -9.46 -8.96 -2.58
C PRO A 21 -9.36 -7.94 -3.72
N LEU A 22 -10.36 -7.88 -4.58
CA LEU A 22 -10.44 -6.89 -5.66
C LEU A 22 -10.59 -5.47 -5.09
N ILE A 23 -11.52 -5.28 -4.16
CA ILE A 23 -11.76 -3.98 -3.52
C ILE A 23 -10.50 -3.52 -2.78
N ALA A 24 -9.90 -4.38 -1.96
CA ALA A 24 -8.68 -4.06 -1.22
C ALA A 24 -7.52 -3.69 -2.15
N ARG A 25 -7.36 -4.41 -3.26
CA ARG A 25 -6.34 -4.14 -4.29
C ARG A 25 -6.54 -2.79 -4.95
N VAL A 26 -7.77 -2.51 -5.41
CA VAL A 26 -8.09 -1.24 -6.08
C VAL A 26 -7.94 -0.08 -5.10
N LEU A 27 -8.41 -0.22 -3.87
CA LEU A 27 -8.28 0.80 -2.82
C LEU A 27 -6.81 1.09 -2.51
N LEU A 28 -5.99 0.06 -2.30
CA LEU A 28 -4.56 0.22 -2.07
C LEU A 28 -3.87 0.93 -3.24
N GLY A 29 -4.18 0.49 -4.47
CA GLY A 29 -3.61 1.10 -5.68
C GLY A 29 -4.02 2.56 -5.88
N LEU A 30 -5.28 2.91 -5.57
CA LEU A 30 -5.76 4.29 -5.62
C LEU A 30 -5.08 5.19 -4.59
N ILE A 31 -4.83 4.70 -3.38
CA ILE A 31 -4.13 5.46 -2.35
C ILE A 31 -2.72 5.82 -2.84
N PHE A 32 -1.95 4.84 -3.30
CA PHE A 32 -0.59 5.11 -3.82
C PHE A 32 -0.59 5.99 -5.06
N LEU A 33 -1.52 5.76 -5.99
CA LEU A 33 -1.61 6.60 -7.19
C LEU A 33 -1.94 8.06 -6.82
N TYR A 34 -2.87 8.26 -5.89
CA TYR A 34 -3.23 9.59 -5.41
C TYR A 34 -2.03 10.32 -4.80
N TYR A 35 -1.35 9.70 -3.82
CA TYR A 35 -0.19 10.33 -3.17
C TYR A 35 1.01 10.48 -4.11
N GLY A 36 1.23 9.51 -4.99
CA GLY A 36 2.31 9.56 -5.97
C GLY A 36 2.14 10.72 -6.96
N VAL A 37 0.91 11.00 -7.40
CA VAL A 37 0.60 12.12 -8.32
C VAL A 37 0.53 13.46 -7.58
N ILE A 38 -0.19 13.53 -6.46
CA ILE A 38 -0.44 14.80 -5.76
C ILE A 38 0.81 15.31 -5.05
N GLU A 39 1.61 14.43 -4.46
CA GLU A 39 2.85 14.79 -3.75
C GLU A 39 4.10 14.57 -4.63
N PHE A 40 3.92 14.49 -5.97
CA PHE A 40 5.03 14.27 -6.90
C PHE A 40 6.11 15.34 -6.73
N GLU A 41 5.68 16.61 -6.72
CA GLU A 41 6.52 17.72 -6.32
C GLU A 41 6.47 17.87 -4.80
N PRO A 42 7.62 17.77 -4.10
CA PRO A 42 7.66 17.83 -2.66
C PRO A 42 7.29 19.24 -2.17
N VAL A 43 6.29 19.30 -1.29
CA VAL A 43 6.00 20.49 -0.48
C VAL A 43 6.15 20.09 0.98
N LEU A 44 7.00 20.79 1.73
CA LEU A 44 7.11 20.62 3.17
C LEU A 44 5.96 21.36 3.86
N PRO A 45 5.05 20.66 4.57
CA PRO A 45 4.12 21.30 5.47
C PRO A 45 4.82 22.26 6.45
N PRO A 46 4.28 23.47 6.67
CA PRO A 46 4.87 24.47 7.56
C PRO A 46 4.82 24.07 9.04
N ASP A 47 4.01 23.07 9.39
CA ASP A 47 3.74 22.56 10.74
C ASP A 47 4.46 21.24 11.05
N LEU A 48 5.36 20.76 10.18
CA LEU A 48 6.21 19.60 10.47
C LEU A 48 7.21 19.92 11.59
N GLY A 49 7.27 19.04 12.59
CA GLY A 49 8.30 19.09 13.64
C GLY A 49 9.73 19.05 13.06
N PRO A 50 10.74 19.50 13.84
CA PRO A 50 12.10 19.70 13.33
C PRO A 50 12.75 18.40 12.81
N GLU A 51 12.53 17.26 13.48
CA GLU A 51 13.09 15.98 13.07
C GLU A 51 12.45 15.46 11.78
N ALA A 52 11.13 15.59 11.65
CA ALA A 52 10.39 15.20 10.45
C ALA A 52 10.77 16.07 9.25
N SER A 53 10.89 17.38 9.48
CA SER A 53 11.36 18.35 8.48
C SER A 53 12.78 18.03 8.01
N ALA A 54 13.70 17.74 8.93
CA ALA A 54 15.08 17.38 8.58
C ALA A 54 15.15 16.08 7.76
N PHE A 55 14.35 15.07 8.12
CA PHE A 55 14.29 13.82 7.37
C PHE A 55 13.78 14.02 5.94
N ILE A 56 12.61 14.66 5.77
CA ILE A 56 12.03 14.92 4.45
C ILE A 56 12.93 15.84 3.63
N GLY A 57 13.49 16.89 4.23
CA GLY A 57 14.46 17.78 3.60
C GLY A 57 15.67 17.01 3.06
N ALA A 58 16.26 16.10 3.83
CA ALA A 58 17.39 15.29 3.36
C ALA A 58 17.01 14.37 2.18
N LEU A 59 15.79 13.82 2.15
CA LEU A 59 15.31 13.03 1.01
C LEU A 59 15.14 13.88 -0.25
N MET A 60 14.64 15.11 -0.10
CA MET A 60 14.49 16.06 -1.20
C MET A 60 15.86 16.52 -1.72
N ASP A 61 16.77 16.90 -0.82
CA ASP A 61 18.10 17.40 -1.12
C ASP A 61 19.00 16.35 -1.79
N SER A 62 18.68 15.06 -1.64
CA SER A 62 19.35 13.98 -2.37
C SER A 62 19.21 14.07 -3.89
N GLY A 63 18.20 14.79 -4.39
CA GLY A 63 17.96 15.05 -5.80
C GLY A 63 17.42 13.87 -6.62
N TYR A 64 17.25 12.69 -6.01
CA TYR A 64 16.69 11.51 -6.70
C TYR A 64 15.65 10.75 -5.89
N PHE A 65 15.79 10.71 -4.56
CA PHE A 65 15.03 9.77 -3.75
C PHE A 65 13.52 10.09 -3.76
N TRP A 66 13.17 11.37 -3.64
CA TRP A 66 11.76 11.78 -3.64
C TRP A 66 11.07 11.41 -4.96
N GLN A 67 11.68 11.75 -6.09
CA GLN A 67 11.15 11.46 -7.42
C GLN A 67 11.06 9.95 -7.65
N LEU A 68 12.08 9.19 -7.24
CA LEU A 68 12.06 7.73 -7.33
C LEU A 68 10.90 7.14 -6.51
N LEU A 69 10.72 7.60 -5.27
CA LEU A 69 9.63 7.17 -4.39
C LEU A 69 8.27 7.42 -5.06
N LYS A 70 8.03 8.63 -5.57
CA LYS A 70 6.76 9.00 -6.19
C LYS A 70 6.49 8.25 -7.49
N VAL A 71 7.53 8.01 -8.31
CA VAL A 71 7.42 7.15 -9.51
C VAL A 71 7.05 5.72 -9.11
N LEU A 72 7.65 5.15 -8.06
CA LEU A 72 7.29 3.83 -7.56
C LEU A 72 5.84 3.76 -7.08
N GLU A 73 5.37 4.77 -6.34
CA GLU A 73 3.97 4.87 -5.90
C GLU A 73 3.00 4.91 -7.10
N ILE A 74 3.29 5.72 -8.12
CA ILE A 74 2.46 5.83 -9.33
C ILE A 74 2.43 4.51 -10.10
N VAL A 75 3.60 3.93 -10.39
CA VAL A 75 3.71 2.70 -11.19
C VAL A 75 3.06 1.53 -10.47
N CYS A 76 3.41 1.33 -9.20
CA CYS A 76 2.86 0.22 -8.43
C CYS A 76 1.36 0.41 -8.16
N GLY A 77 0.92 1.63 -7.85
CA GLY A 77 -0.50 1.95 -7.66
C GLY A 77 -1.32 1.69 -8.91
N THR A 78 -0.83 2.11 -10.08
CA THR A 78 -1.49 1.86 -11.38
C THR A 78 -1.57 0.37 -11.69
N LEU A 79 -0.46 -0.37 -11.56
CA LEU A 79 -0.44 -1.81 -11.84
C LEU A 79 -1.31 -2.59 -10.84
N LEU A 80 -1.38 -2.15 -9.57
CA LEU A 80 -2.32 -2.68 -8.60
C LEU A 80 -3.76 -2.45 -9.01
N ILE A 81 -4.15 -1.28 -9.53
CA ILE A 81 -5.52 -1.03 -10.03
C ILE A 81 -5.83 -1.93 -11.23
N LEU A 82 -4.90 -2.05 -12.18
CA LEU A 82 -5.04 -2.90 -13.37
C LEU A 82 -5.01 -4.41 -13.04
N GLY A 83 -4.50 -4.79 -11.87
CA GLY A 83 -4.40 -6.19 -11.46
C GLY A 83 -3.21 -6.91 -12.05
N LEU A 84 -2.20 -6.16 -12.49
CA LEU A 84 -0.99 -6.66 -13.11
C LEU A 84 0.10 -6.82 -12.07
N PHE A 85 0.80 -7.96 -12.11
CA PHE A 85 1.95 -8.26 -11.25
C PHE A 85 1.70 -8.03 -9.74
N VAL A 86 0.47 -8.29 -9.25
CA VAL A 86 0.05 -7.93 -7.88
C VAL A 86 1.07 -8.35 -6.80
N PRO A 87 1.57 -9.60 -6.74
CA PRO A 87 2.54 -9.99 -5.71
C PRO A 87 3.85 -9.21 -5.80
N LEU A 88 4.32 -8.92 -7.01
CA LEU A 88 5.53 -8.11 -7.23
C LEU A 88 5.32 -6.67 -6.76
N MET A 89 4.17 -6.06 -7.07
CA MET A 89 3.86 -4.70 -6.65
C MET A 89 3.77 -4.57 -5.13
N LEU A 90 3.22 -5.59 -4.45
CA LEU A 90 3.23 -5.64 -2.98
C LEU A 90 4.64 -5.72 -2.41
N ILE A 91 5.57 -6.44 -3.04
CA ILE A 91 6.98 -6.49 -2.63
C ILE A 91 7.65 -5.14 -2.84
N MET A 92 7.45 -4.51 -4.00
CA MET A 92 8.02 -3.21 -4.34
C MET A 92 7.55 -2.11 -3.38
N LEU A 93 6.29 -2.15 -2.96
CA LEU A 93 5.69 -1.19 -2.02
C LEU A 93 5.95 -1.51 -0.54
N ALA A 94 6.36 -2.74 -0.19
CA ALA A 94 6.62 -3.13 1.19
C ALA A 94 7.59 -2.18 1.93
N PRO A 95 8.77 -1.84 1.41
CA PRO A 95 9.67 -0.90 2.10
C PRO A 95 9.08 0.52 2.20
N VAL A 96 8.29 0.95 1.21
CA VAL A 96 7.62 2.26 1.21
C VAL A 96 6.59 2.34 2.33
N VAL A 97 5.72 1.33 2.45
CA VAL A 97 4.70 1.24 3.49
C VAL A 97 5.32 1.20 4.88
N VAL A 98 6.34 0.35 5.06
CA VAL A 98 7.00 0.19 6.36
C VAL A 98 7.72 1.48 6.76
N ASN A 99 8.47 2.10 5.85
CA ASN A 99 9.15 3.36 6.13
C ASN A 99 8.14 4.48 6.42
N GLY A 100 7.09 4.61 5.62
CA GLY A 100 6.02 5.57 5.83
C GLY A 100 5.36 5.40 7.21
N MET A 101 5.08 4.16 7.63
CA MET A 101 4.49 3.90 8.94
C MET A 101 5.42 4.31 10.08
N LEU A 102 6.71 3.97 9.97
CA LEU A 102 7.72 4.35 10.95
C LEU A 102 7.90 5.87 11.02
N PHE A 103 7.93 6.55 9.88
CA PHE A 103 8.00 8.01 9.83
C PHE A 103 6.82 8.66 10.57
N HIS A 104 5.60 8.20 10.33
CA HIS A 104 4.42 8.78 10.97
C HIS A 104 4.30 8.42 12.46
N ILE A 105 4.72 7.24 12.89
CA ILE A 105 4.72 6.90 14.32
C ILE A 105 5.81 7.68 15.08
N LEU A 106 7.00 7.80 14.50
CA LEU A 106 8.19 8.26 15.24
C LEU A 106 8.45 9.76 15.07
N LEU A 107 8.18 10.32 13.88
CA LEU A 107 8.58 11.68 13.53
C LEU A 107 7.40 12.62 13.28
N SER A 108 6.29 12.13 12.71
CA SER A 108 5.12 12.98 12.40
C SER A 108 3.78 12.31 12.70
N PRO A 109 3.40 12.17 13.99
CA PRO A 109 2.09 11.62 14.36
C PRO A 109 0.97 12.60 14.03
N ASN A 110 0.21 12.32 12.97
CA ASN A 110 -0.90 13.16 12.50
C ASN A 110 -2.01 12.32 11.86
N GLU A 111 -2.97 12.95 11.19
CA GLU A 111 -4.07 12.28 10.50
C GLU A 111 -3.61 11.32 9.39
N LYS A 112 -2.44 11.56 8.76
CA LYS A 112 -1.86 10.66 7.74
C LYS A 112 -1.40 9.33 8.36
N THR A 113 -1.11 9.28 9.66
CA THR A 113 -0.79 8.03 10.36
C THR A 113 -1.87 6.97 10.17
N LEU A 114 -3.15 7.36 10.19
CA LEU A 114 -4.25 6.42 10.00
C LEU A 114 -4.31 5.89 8.56
N VAL A 115 -4.07 6.77 7.58
CA VAL A 115 -4.06 6.39 6.16
C VAL A 115 -2.92 5.40 5.89
N VAL A 116 -1.71 5.68 6.40
CA VAL A 116 -0.57 4.78 6.25
C VAL A 116 -0.80 3.45 6.98
N ALA A 117 -1.40 3.47 8.17
CA ALA A 117 -1.80 2.25 8.87
C ALA A 117 -2.78 1.41 8.04
N LEU A 118 -3.75 2.05 7.39
CA LEU A 118 -4.67 1.38 6.47
C LEU A 118 -3.92 0.76 5.29
N THR A 119 -2.96 1.46 4.67
CA THR A 119 -2.17 0.88 3.57
C THR A 119 -1.37 -0.36 4.02
N LEU A 120 -0.85 -0.35 5.25
CA LEU A 120 -0.16 -1.52 5.82
C LEU A 120 -1.12 -2.70 6.01
N VAL A 121 -2.29 -2.47 6.60
CA VAL A 121 -3.30 -3.51 6.78
C VAL A 121 -3.77 -4.08 5.43
N LEU A 122 -4.05 -3.24 4.44
CA LEU A 122 -4.44 -3.67 3.10
C LEU A 122 -3.33 -4.47 2.42
N SER A 123 -2.07 -4.02 2.55
CA SER A 123 -0.91 -4.71 1.96
C SER A 123 -0.72 -6.09 2.59
N LEU A 124 -0.81 -6.21 3.91
CA LEU A 124 -0.71 -7.49 4.63
C LEU A 124 -1.88 -8.42 4.30
N TYR A 125 -3.10 -7.88 4.24
CA TYR A 125 -4.28 -8.63 3.82
C TYR A 125 -4.10 -9.21 2.40
N LEU A 126 -3.70 -8.39 1.44
CA LEU A 126 -3.45 -8.85 0.08
C LEU A 126 -2.28 -9.84 0.03
N ALA A 127 -1.20 -9.61 0.76
CA ALA A 127 -0.09 -10.55 0.85
C ALA A 127 -0.54 -11.92 1.38
N TYR A 128 -1.44 -11.94 2.36
CA TYR A 128 -2.05 -13.16 2.87
C TYR A 128 -2.96 -13.85 1.83
N GLN A 129 -3.78 -13.08 1.09
CA GLN A 129 -4.63 -13.62 0.03
C GLN A 129 -3.81 -14.22 -1.13
N TYR A 130 -2.70 -13.58 -1.50
CA TYR A 130 -1.78 -14.03 -2.56
C TYR A 130 -0.59 -14.87 -2.04
N ARG A 131 -0.63 -15.38 -0.80
CA ARG A 131 0.47 -16.13 -0.14
C ARG A 131 1.04 -17.30 -0.96
N SER A 132 0.21 -17.96 -1.77
CA SER A 132 0.64 -19.04 -2.65
C SER A 132 1.61 -18.56 -3.73
N SER A 133 1.43 -17.32 -4.23
CA SER A 133 2.31 -16.70 -5.23
C SER A 133 3.68 -16.33 -4.67
N PHE A 134 3.79 -16.08 -3.37
CA PHE A 134 5.06 -15.76 -2.71
C PHE A 134 5.95 -16.99 -2.46
N ARG A 135 5.44 -18.21 -2.67
CA ARG A 135 6.19 -19.44 -2.38
C ARG A 135 7.56 -19.48 -3.04
N ALA A 136 7.65 -19.09 -4.32
CA ALA A 136 8.92 -19.10 -5.05
C ALA A 136 9.90 -18.04 -4.55
N VAL A 137 9.41 -16.87 -4.17
CA VAL A 137 10.22 -15.75 -3.65
C VAL A 137 10.78 -16.05 -2.26
N LEU A 138 10.04 -16.81 -1.45
CA LEU A 138 10.40 -17.14 -0.07
C LEU A 138 11.21 -18.44 0.05
N GLN A 139 11.65 -19.05 -1.06
CA GLN A 139 12.54 -20.20 -1.01
C GLN A 139 13.94 -19.76 -0.56
N PRO A 140 14.51 -20.35 0.50
CA PRO A 140 15.85 -19.98 0.98
C PRO A 140 16.98 -20.22 -0.03
N ARG A 141 16.77 -21.13 -0.99
CA ARG A 141 17.67 -21.40 -2.11
C ARG A 141 16.85 -21.59 -3.37
N THR A 142 17.12 -20.77 -4.38
CA THR A 142 16.66 -21.01 -5.74
C THR A 142 17.51 -22.13 -6.34
N GLN A 143 16.87 -23.20 -6.79
CA GLN A 143 17.57 -24.19 -7.61
C GLN A 143 17.59 -23.66 -9.04
N LEU A 144 18.77 -23.29 -9.53
CA LEU A 144 19.01 -23.08 -10.95
C LEU A 144 18.96 -24.46 -11.60
N GLY A 145 17.86 -24.76 -12.28
CA GLY A 145 17.73 -25.95 -13.14
C GLY A 145 18.56 -25.82 -14.40
#